data_AF-A0A9Q1DS80-F1
#
_entry.id   AF-A0A9Q1DS80-F1
#
_cell.length_a   1.000
_cell.length_b   1.000
_cell.length_c   1.000
_cell.angle_alpha   90.00
_cell.angle_beta   90.00
_cell.angle_gamma   90.00
#
_symmetry.space_group_name_H-M   'P 1'
#
loop_
_entity.id
_entity.type
_entity.pdbx_description
1 polymer ?
#
loop_
_entity_poly.entity_id
_entity_poly.type
_entity_poly.pdbx_seq_one_letter_code
_entity_poly.pdbx_strand_id
1 'polypeptide(L)'
;FRRLCNFRRKWKKIDDIRNVFWFPSKKAAYVSQNWKNDGFFGNLFLNGCNPMMIKRYTEDQQKIPMETLEKVYPDIKENIENGSIYVVDYGILDDIVGGILKKTPQFLAAPIVLLQQTEEELKPIAIQLIQKP
;
A
#
# COMPACT_ATOMS: atom_id res chain seq x y z
N PHE A 1 -16.94 10.51 26.46
CA PHE A 1 -15.76 11.14 25.82
C PHE A 1 -14.48 10.44 26.28
N ARG A 2 -13.95 9.47 25.53
CA ARG A 2 -12.68 8.80 25.88
C ARG A 2 -11.51 9.65 25.37
N ARG A 3 -10.80 10.32 26.29
CA ARG A 3 -9.55 11.06 25.98
C ARG A 3 -8.49 10.06 25.50
N LEU A 4 -8.13 10.14 24.21
CA LEU A 4 -6.94 9.48 23.65
C LEU A 4 -5.70 10.16 24.23
N CYS A 5 -5.00 9.50 25.16
CA CYS A 5 -3.98 10.12 26.02
C CYS A 5 -2.67 10.57 25.35
N ASN A 6 -2.51 10.51 24.03
CA ASN A 6 -1.22 10.81 23.38
C ASN A 6 -1.28 11.66 22.09
N PHE A 7 -2.36 12.39 21.82
CA PHE A 7 -2.53 13.14 20.55
C PHE A 7 -1.61 14.37 20.34
N ARG A 8 -0.74 14.71 21.31
CA ARG A 8 0.05 15.96 21.30
C ARG A 8 1.56 15.76 21.23
N ARG A 9 2.06 14.52 21.23
CA ARG A 9 3.50 14.24 21.20
C ARG A 9 3.85 13.48 19.93
N LYS A 10 4.94 13.87 19.26
CA LYS A 10 5.52 13.10 18.17
C LYS A 10 5.94 11.74 18.71
N TRP A 11 5.69 10.68 17.95
CA TRP A 11 6.24 9.36 18.25
C TRP A 11 7.74 9.38 18.00
N LYS A 12 8.50 8.70 18.85
CA LYS A 12 9.96 8.59 18.74
C LYS A 12 10.37 7.40 17.89
N LYS A 13 9.53 6.35 17.88
CA LYS A 13 9.70 5.13 17.09
C LYS A 13 8.35 4.62 16.61
N ILE A 14 8.34 3.83 15.55
CA ILE A 14 7.11 3.28 14.96
C ILE A 14 6.29 2.46 15.97
N ASP A 15 6.95 1.74 16.89
CA ASP A 15 6.29 0.92 17.91
C ASP A 15 5.47 1.74 18.91
N ASP A 16 5.71 3.05 19.02
CA ASP A 16 4.94 3.93 19.90
C ASP A 16 3.46 4.00 19.49
N ILE A 17 3.10 3.59 18.26
CA ILE A 17 1.71 3.46 17.80
C ILE A 17 0.86 2.59 18.73
N ARG A 18 1.46 1.58 19.39
CA ARG A 18 0.77 0.70 20.32
C ARG A 18 0.18 1.46 21.52
N ASN A 19 0.78 2.60 21.88
CA ASN A 19 0.32 3.45 22.97
C ASN A 19 -1.00 4.20 22.65
N VAL A 20 -1.47 4.15 21.40
CA VAL A 20 -2.79 4.67 21.01
C VAL A 20 -3.90 3.74 21.52
N PHE A 21 -3.63 2.44 21.57
CA PHE A 21 -4.63 1.43 21.92
C PHE A 21 -4.43 0.97 23.38
N TRP A 22 -5.18 1.57 24.31
CA TRP A 22 -5.18 1.09 25.70
C TRP A 22 -5.75 -0.33 25.81
N PHE A 23 -6.78 -0.63 25.01
CA PHE A 23 -7.41 -1.94 24.90
C PHE A 23 -7.61 -2.28 23.43
N PRO A 24 -6.58 -2.82 22.74
CA PRO A 24 -6.70 -3.17 21.33
C PRO A 24 -7.70 -4.31 21.14
N SER A 25 -8.49 -4.25 20.06
CA SER A 25 -9.25 -5.42 19.61
C SER A 25 -8.29 -6.51 19.12
N LYS A 26 -8.77 -7.76 19.04
CA LYS A 26 -7.98 -8.87 18.47
C LYS A 26 -7.46 -8.55 17.06
N LYS A 27 -8.29 -7.91 16.23
CA LYS A 27 -7.90 -7.47 14.88
C LYS A 27 -6.78 -6.41 14.93
N ALA A 28 -6.90 -5.39 15.80
CA ALA A 28 -5.88 -4.36 15.92
C ALA A 28 -4.54 -4.91 16.43
N ALA A 29 -4.57 -5.85 17.38
CA ALA A 29 -3.37 -6.54 17.86
C ALA A 29 -2.71 -7.36 16.74
N TYR A 30 -3.50 -8.10 15.96
CA TYR A 30 -3.01 -8.88 14.83
C TYR A 30 -2.37 -7.99 13.75
N VAL A 31 -3.03 -6.90 13.35
CA VAL A 31 -2.46 -5.92 12.40
C VAL A 31 -1.14 -5.35 12.93
N SER A 32 -1.08 -4.95 14.21
CA SER A 32 0.14 -4.39 14.80
C SER A 32 1.33 -5.37 14.82
N GLN A 33 1.09 -6.68 14.74
CA GLN A 33 2.13 -7.71 14.68
C GLN A 33 2.54 -8.03 13.24
N ASN A 34 1.62 -7.92 12.27
CA ASN A 34 1.82 -8.38 10.90
C ASN A 34 2.00 -7.26 9.86
N TRP A 35 1.87 -5.98 10.22
CA TRP A 35 1.88 -4.86 9.27
C TRP A 35 3.15 -4.73 8.40
N LYS A 36 4.28 -5.34 8.81
CA LYS A 36 5.53 -5.37 8.03
C LYS A 36 5.66 -6.56 7.09
N ASN A 37 4.72 -7.51 7.14
CA ASN A 37 4.76 -8.70 6.29
C ASN A 37 4.15 -8.37 4.92
N ASP A 38 4.87 -8.68 3.86
CA ASP A 38 4.49 -8.36 2.47
C ASP A 38 3.23 -9.09 2.01
N GLY A 39 3.05 -10.36 2.41
CA GLY A 39 1.82 -11.11 2.15
C GLY A 39 0.62 -10.53 2.88
N PHE A 40 0.82 -10.05 4.13
CA PHE A 40 -0.21 -9.34 4.86
C PHE A 40 -0.56 -8.00 4.19
N PHE A 41 0.44 -7.25 3.72
CA PHE A 41 0.23 -6.04 2.93
C PHE A 41 -0.61 -6.32 1.67
N GLY A 42 -0.26 -7.33 0.89
CA GLY A 42 -1.03 -7.73 -0.30
C GLY A 42 -2.45 -8.19 0.04
N ASN A 43 -2.61 -8.97 1.11
CA ASN A 43 -3.91 -9.46 1.58
C ASN A 43 -4.89 -8.33 1.95
N LEU A 44 -4.39 -7.17 2.41
CA LEU A 44 -5.26 -6.01 2.68
C LEU A 44 -5.96 -5.45 1.43
N PHE A 45 -5.47 -5.71 0.22
CA PHE A 45 -6.17 -5.36 -1.02
C PHE A 45 -7.33 -6.29 -1.36
N LEU A 46 -7.41 -7.46 -0.72
CA LEU A 46 -8.49 -8.44 -0.93
C LEU A 46 -9.47 -8.45 0.25
N ASN A 47 -8.95 -8.41 1.47
CA ASN A 47 -9.71 -8.63 2.70
C ASN A 47 -9.63 -7.45 3.69
N GLY A 48 -8.98 -6.36 3.28
CA GLY A 48 -8.86 -5.14 4.10
C GLY A 48 -10.07 -4.22 3.99
N CYS A 49 -9.85 -2.94 4.30
CA CYS A 49 -10.93 -1.95 4.35
C CYS A 49 -11.40 -1.45 2.98
N ASN A 50 -10.61 -1.65 1.92
CA ASN A 50 -10.96 -1.22 0.56
C ASN A 50 -10.53 -2.28 -0.47
N PRO A 51 -11.37 -3.31 -0.73
CA PRO A 51 -11.07 -4.39 -1.66
C PRO A 51 -11.46 -4.09 -3.12
N MET A 52 -11.81 -2.84 -3.46
CA MET A 52 -12.40 -2.50 -4.75
C MET A 52 -11.39 -2.08 -5.83
N MET A 53 -10.14 -1.86 -5.45
CA MET A 53 -9.15 -1.21 -6.32
C MET A 53 -8.29 -2.19 -7.12
N ILE A 54 -8.13 -3.42 -6.63
CA ILE A 54 -7.25 -4.41 -7.24
C ILE A 54 -7.83 -4.95 -8.54
N LYS A 55 -6.98 -5.04 -9.57
CA LYS A 55 -7.32 -5.58 -10.89
C LYS A 55 -6.16 -6.40 -11.42
N ARG A 56 -6.42 -7.34 -12.33
CA ARG A 56 -5.33 -8.02 -13.06
C ARG A 56 -4.61 -7.00 -13.94
N TYR A 57 -3.29 -7.04 -13.97
CA TYR A 57 -2.49 -6.15 -14.79
C TYR A 57 -2.56 -6.56 -16.26
N THR A 58 -2.53 -5.55 -17.15
CA THR A 58 -2.53 -5.69 -18.60
C THR A 58 -1.56 -4.67 -19.20
N GLU A 59 -0.88 -5.03 -20.28
CA GLU A 59 0.21 -4.21 -20.86
C GLU A 59 -0.23 -2.85 -21.44
N ASP A 60 -1.54 -2.63 -21.61
CA ASP A 60 -2.10 -1.34 -22.00
C ASP A 60 -1.90 -0.26 -20.92
N GLN A 61 -1.54 -0.63 -19.70
CA GLN A 61 -1.27 0.27 -18.59
C GLN A 61 0.18 0.78 -18.61
N GLN A 62 0.52 1.62 -19.58
CA GLN A 62 1.87 2.22 -19.81
C GLN A 62 2.36 3.19 -18.71
N LYS A 63 1.90 3.05 -17.46
CA LYS A 63 2.27 3.96 -16.36
C LYS A 63 3.51 3.51 -15.59
N ILE A 64 3.97 2.28 -15.83
CA ILE A 64 5.11 1.67 -15.14
C ILE A 64 6.26 1.49 -16.13
N PRO A 65 7.49 1.94 -15.80
CA PRO A 65 8.67 1.73 -16.63
C PRO A 65 9.07 0.25 -16.69
N MET A 66 8.47 -0.51 -17.63
CA MET A 66 8.72 -1.95 -17.77
C MET A 66 10.20 -2.28 -17.98
N GLU A 67 10.94 -1.47 -18.73
CA GLU A 67 12.39 -1.66 -18.93
C GLU A 67 13.20 -1.63 -17.63
N THR A 68 12.77 -0.81 -16.66
CA THR A 68 13.42 -0.73 -15.34
C THR A 68 12.99 -1.92 -14.48
N LEU A 69 11.72 -2.28 -14.53
CA LEU A 69 11.17 -3.40 -13.78
C LEU A 69 11.79 -4.73 -14.21
N GLU A 70 11.95 -4.96 -15.52
CA GLU A 70 12.59 -6.16 -16.08
C GLU A 70 14.03 -6.36 -15.61
N LYS A 71 14.77 -5.27 -15.34
CA LYS A 71 16.15 -5.37 -14.82
C LYS A 71 16.23 -5.89 -13.40
N VAL A 72 15.18 -5.67 -12.60
CA VAL A 72 15.13 -6.03 -11.17
C VAL A 72 14.23 -7.25 -10.94
N TYR A 73 13.29 -7.49 -11.84
CA TYR A 73 12.31 -8.56 -11.82
C TYR A 73 12.18 -9.18 -13.23
N PRO A 74 13.15 -10.04 -13.64
CA PRO A 74 13.25 -10.53 -15.03
C PRO A 74 12.03 -11.30 -15.52
N ASP A 75 11.38 -12.05 -14.63
CA ASP A 75 10.25 -12.94 -14.98
C ASP A 75 8.92 -12.18 -15.09
N ILE A 76 8.93 -10.83 -15.10
CA ILE A 76 7.70 -10.04 -15.06
C ILE A 76 6.79 -10.31 -16.26
N LYS A 77 7.33 -10.44 -17.48
CA LYS A 77 6.53 -10.67 -18.69
C LYS A 77 5.81 -12.01 -18.65
N GLU A 78 6.54 -13.07 -18.32
CA GLU A 78 5.97 -14.41 -18.18
C GLU A 78 4.86 -14.42 -17.12
N ASN A 79 5.08 -13.76 -15.97
CA ASN A 79 4.07 -13.65 -14.94
C ASN A 79 2.83 -12.85 -15.37
N ILE A 80 3.00 -11.79 -16.18
CA ILE A 80 1.89 -11.04 -16.77
C ILE A 80 1.09 -11.95 -17.72
N GLU A 81 1.76 -12.66 -18.62
CA GLU A 81 1.14 -13.60 -19.57
C GLU A 81 0.38 -14.73 -18.85
N ASN A 82 0.96 -15.26 -17.77
CA ASN A 82 0.33 -16.25 -16.89
C ASN A 82 -0.84 -15.68 -16.07
N GLY A 83 -1.07 -14.37 -16.10
CA GLY A 83 -2.15 -13.69 -15.38
C GLY A 83 -1.96 -13.66 -13.87
N SER A 84 -0.72 -13.80 -13.37
CA SER A 84 -0.39 -13.78 -11.94
C SER A 84 -0.09 -12.38 -11.42
N ILE A 85 0.01 -11.37 -12.30
CA ILE A 85 0.28 -9.98 -11.92
C ILE A 85 -1.02 -9.18 -11.79
N TYR A 86 -1.07 -8.40 -10.71
CA TYR A 86 -2.16 -7.52 -10.34
C TYR A 86 -1.65 -6.10 -10.11
N VAL A 87 -2.56 -5.14 -10.22
CA VAL A 87 -2.28 -3.72 -10.07
C VAL A 87 -3.32 -3.08 -9.15
N VAL A 88 -2.86 -2.08 -8.41
CA VAL A 88 -3.70 -1.15 -7.67
C VAL A 88 -3.26 0.25 -8.04
N ASP A 89 -4.11 0.96 -8.79
CA ASP A 89 -3.83 2.30 -9.30
C ASP A 89 -4.66 3.35 -8.55
N TYR A 90 -3.98 4.23 -7.80
CA TYR A 90 -4.57 5.35 -7.09
C TYR A 90 -4.51 6.66 -7.90
N GLY A 91 -4.50 6.60 -9.23
CA GLY A 91 -4.45 7.76 -10.11
C GLY A 91 -5.62 8.74 -9.95
N ILE A 92 -6.72 8.35 -9.30
CA ILE A 92 -7.77 9.29 -8.90
C ILE A 92 -7.28 10.35 -7.90
N LEU A 93 -6.16 10.10 -7.22
CA LEU A 93 -5.51 11.05 -6.32
C LEU A 93 -4.54 11.98 -7.04
N ASP A 94 -4.28 11.77 -8.34
CA ASP A 94 -3.40 12.64 -9.12
C ASP A 94 -3.99 14.05 -9.14
N ASP A 95 -3.12 15.05 -9.01
CA ASP A 95 -3.47 16.48 -8.89
C ASP A 95 -4.34 16.88 -7.68
N ILE A 96 -4.68 15.95 -6.76
CA ILE A 96 -5.36 16.33 -5.51
C ILE A 96 -4.38 17.01 -4.55
N VAL A 97 -4.68 18.27 -4.24
CA VAL A 97 -3.89 19.06 -3.28
C VAL A 97 -4.18 18.60 -1.86
N GLY A 98 -3.11 18.31 -1.11
CA GLY A 98 -3.21 17.99 0.31
C GLY A 98 -3.72 19.16 1.15
N GLY A 99 -4.52 18.85 2.17
CA GLY A 99 -5.04 19.86 3.10
C GLY A 99 -3.97 20.49 4.00
N ILE A 100 -4.36 21.50 4.76
CA ILE A 100 -3.52 22.11 5.80
C ILE A 100 -4.04 21.70 7.17
N LEU A 101 -3.21 21.04 7.98
CA LEU A 101 -3.54 20.68 9.36
C LEU A 101 -2.64 21.45 10.32
N LYS A 102 -3.24 22.29 11.19
CA LYS A 102 -2.51 23.11 12.18
C LYS A 102 -1.35 23.93 11.58
N LYS A 103 -1.59 24.56 10.41
CA LYS A 103 -0.60 25.32 9.63
C LYS A 103 0.53 24.48 9.01
N THR A 104 0.44 23.15 9.07
CA THR A 104 1.37 22.25 8.38
C THR A 104 0.71 21.69 7.11
N PRO A 105 1.29 21.91 5.92
CA PRO A 105 0.84 21.27 4.69
C PRO A 105 0.90 19.74 4.81
N GLN A 106 -0.12 19.06 4.31
CA GLN A 106 -0.14 17.60 4.19
C GLN A 106 0.22 17.22 2.75
N PHE A 107 0.87 16.08 2.57
CA PHE A 107 1.28 15.58 1.27
C PHE A 107 0.47 14.33 0.91
N LEU A 108 0.16 14.21 -0.38
CA LEU A 108 -0.52 13.06 -0.95
C LEU A 108 0.35 12.49 -2.07
N ALA A 109 0.26 11.17 -2.22
CA ALA A 109 0.81 10.43 -3.34
C ALA A 109 -0.37 9.90 -4.16
N ALA A 110 -0.13 9.61 -5.44
CA ALA A 110 -1.06 8.89 -6.31
C ALA A 110 -0.39 7.59 -6.76
N PRO A 111 -0.20 6.62 -5.85
CA PRO A 111 0.69 5.50 -6.11
C PRO A 111 0.08 4.47 -7.06
N ILE A 112 0.97 3.73 -7.72
CA ILE A 112 0.66 2.51 -8.46
C ILE A 112 1.42 1.38 -7.79
N VAL A 113 0.70 0.33 -7.39
CA VAL A 113 1.27 -0.86 -6.75
C VAL A 113 1.11 -2.04 -7.69
N LEU A 114 2.19 -2.73 -7.98
CA LEU A 114 2.15 -4.04 -8.62
C LEU A 114 2.27 -5.13 -7.58
N LEU A 115 1.47 -6.17 -7.76
CA LEU A 115 1.46 -7.36 -6.92
C LEU A 115 1.54 -8.62 -7.77
N GLN A 116 2.15 -9.66 -7.24
CA GLN A 116 2.17 -11.00 -7.84
C GLN A 116 1.45 -11.98 -6.91
N GLN A 117 0.54 -12.76 -7.49
CA GLN A 117 -0.07 -13.91 -6.83
C GLN A 117 0.86 -15.12 -6.94
N THR A 118 1.30 -15.65 -5.81
CA THR A 118 1.97 -16.97 -5.74
C THR A 118 0.94 -18.05 -5.39
N GLU A 119 1.38 -19.30 -5.20
CA GLU A 119 0.51 -20.37 -4.71
C GLU A 119 -0.08 -20.08 -3.32
N GLU A 120 0.63 -19.30 -2.50
CA GLU A 120 0.29 -19.09 -1.09
C GLU A 120 -0.32 -17.71 -0.82
N GLU A 121 0.22 -16.66 -1.46
CA GLU A 121 -0.07 -15.29 -1.05
C GLU A 121 0.11 -14.27 -2.19
N LEU A 122 -0.52 -13.11 -2.01
CA LEU A 122 -0.37 -11.96 -2.89
C LEU A 122 0.71 -11.05 -2.30
N LYS A 123 1.80 -10.78 -3.05
CA LYS A 123 2.92 -9.95 -2.57
C LYS A 123 3.13 -8.72 -3.44
N PRO A 124 3.51 -7.57 -2.86
CA PRO A 124 4.00 -6.43 -3.62
C PRO A 124 5.31 -6.77 -4.33
N ILE A 125 5.44 -6.34 -5.59
CA ILE A 125 6.68 -6.45 -6.37
C ILE A 125 7.28 -5.08 -6.70
N ALA A 126 6.44 -4.05 -6.89
CA ALA A 126 6.88 -2.70 -7.19
C ALA A 126 5.87 -1.67 -6.70
N ILE A 127 6.37 -0.49 -6.31
CA ILE A 127 5.55 0.66 -5.92
C ILE A 127 6.13 1.91 -6.58
N GLN A 128 5.30 2.59 -7.38
CA GLN A 128 5.59 3.91 -7.92
C GLN A 128 4.74 4.93 -7.15
N LEU A 129 5.34 5.96 -6.56
CA LEU A 129 4.62 6.91 -5.69
C LEU A 129 3.85 7.99 -6.46
N ILE A 130 4.21 8.22 -7.72
CA ILE A 130 3.62 9.23 -8.60
C ILE A 130 3.14 8.57 -9.90
N GLN A 131 2.15 9.16 -10.57
CA GLN A 131 1.56 8.54 -11.77
C GLN A 131 2.48 8.57 -13.00
N LYS A 132 3.31 9.61 -13.10
CA LYS A 132 4.24 9.82 -14.21
C LYS A 132 5.67 9.59 -13.71
N PRO A 133 6.40 8.61 -14.26
CA PRO A 133 7.78 8.31 -13.90
C PRO A 133 8.73 9.51 -14.05
#